data_AF-A0A0B6ZNA4-F1
#
_entry.id   AF-A0A0B6ZNA4-F1
#
_cell.length_a   1.000
_cell.length_b   1.000
_cell.length_c   1.000
_cell.angle_alpha   90.00
_cell.angle_beta   90.00
_cell.angle_gamma   90.00
#
_symmetry.space_group_name_H-M   'P 1'
#
loop_
_entity.id
_entity.type
_entity.pdbx_description
1 polymer ?
#
loop_
_entity_poly.entity_id
_entity_poly.type
_entity_poly.pdbx_seq_one_letter_code
_entity_poly.pdbx_strand_id
1 'polypeptide(L)'
;MLNPDEENVLRRLYHYPAVTDYSDESIATFTQTRDKQINQLESIFSDLETKWFVDKCSYTKELHNFSLADFTGKNEQDLICLDSQQQTDLIFLCRSLLLYNQEREVTFIALHDFGCTLDDTELPHHISTPAQVRALQNSFKNILEHLPKPTLVTIARSSDDGYCPKEVVDQYQIDILKILENLFGSLQISKSYE
;
A
#
# COMPACT_ATOMS: atom_id res chain seq x y z
N MET A 1 -8.23 -6.53 13.49
CA MET A 1 -7.68 -5.17 13.30
C MET A 1 -6.46 -5.02 14.19
N LEU A 2 -5.38 -4.40 13.71
CA LEU A 2 -4.20 -4.12 14.53
C LEU A 2 -4.55 -3.13 15.63
N ASN A 3 -3.89 -3.26 16.78
CA ASN A 3 -4.01 -2.25 17.82
C ASN A 3 -3.15 -1.02 17.48
N PRO A 4 -3.43 0.16 18.06
CA PRO A 4 -2.70 1.38 17.73
C PRO A 4 -1.18 1.31 17.98
N ASP A 5 -0.74 0.52 18.96
CA ASP A 5 0.68 0.39 19.27
C ASP A 5 1.42 -0.44 18.20
N GLU A 6 0.80 -1.52 17.72
CA GLU A 6 1.31 -2.31 16.58
C GLU A 6 1.37 -1.47 15.31
N GLU A 7 0.34 -0.66 15.04
CA GLU A 7 0.34 0.24 13.88
C GLU A 7 1.47 1.27 13.98
N ASN A 8 1.65 1.90 15.15
CA ASN A 8 2.73 2.88 15.36
C ASN A 8 4.12 2.24 15.22
N VAL A 9 4.28 0.98 15.63
CA VAL A 9 5.51 0.22 15.46
C VAL A 9 5.77 -0.06 13.98
N LEU A 10 4.76 -0.51 13.24
CA LEU A 10 4.87 -0.71 11.80
C LEU A 10 5.19 0.60 11.08
N ARG A 11 4.55 1.73 11.44
CA ARG A 11 4.89 3.05 10.88
C ARG A 11 6.37 3.39 11.06
N ARG A 12 6.98 3.09 12.21
CA ARG A 12 8.42 3.31 12.42
C ARG A 12 9.29 2.36 11.60
N LEU A 13 8.94 1.08 11.53
CA LEU A 13 9.72 0.08 10.78
C LEU A 13 9.72 0.35 9.27
N TYR A 14 8.56 0.75 8.75
CA TYR A 14 8.35 1.03 7.33
C TYR A 14 8.64 2.48 6.97
N HIS A 15 8.96 3.33 7.96
CA HIS A 15 9.26 4.72 7.73
C HIS A 15 10.38 4.87 6.71
N TYR A 16 10.19 5.75 5.73
CA TYR A 16 11.24 6.11 4.79
C TYR A 16 11.14 7.59 4.38
N PRO A 17 12.23 8.37 4.54
CA PRO A 17 12.18 9.81 4.34
C PRO A 17 11.92 10.15 2.87
N ALA A 18 11.03 11.10 2.61
CA ALA A 18 10.70 11.54 1.26
C ALA A 18 11.93 12.05 0.49
N VAL A 19 11.94 11.82 -0.83
CA VAL A 19 12.96 12.36 -1.73
C VAL A 19 12.85 13.88 -1.78
N THR A 20 13.93 14.58 -1.45
CA THR A 20 13.99 16.05 -1.59
C THR A 20 14.67 16.50 -2.89
N ASP A 21 15.46 15.62 -3.52
CA ASP A 21 16.15 15.87 -4.79
C ASP A 21 15.66 14.91 -5.88
N TYR A 22 15.07 15.46 -6.93
CA TYR A 22 14.45 14.71 -8.03
C TYR A 22 15.41 14.46 -9.21
N SER A 23 16.72 14.50 -8.98
CA SER A 23 17.70 14.04 -9.98
C SER A 23 17.62 12.52 -10.18
N ASP A 24 17.93 12.06 -11.39
CA ASP A 24 17.89 10.62 -11.72
C ASP A 24 18.78 9.78 -10.79
N GLU A 25 19.93 10.31 -10.37
CA GLU A 25 20.87 9.66 -9.45
C GLU A 25 20.28 9.55 -8.02
N SER A 26 19.65 10.62 -7.53
CA SER A 26 18.99 10.62 -6.22
C SER A 26 17.78 9.69 -6.21
N ILE A 27 16.97 9.67 -7.29
CA ILE A 27 15.84 8.74 -7.42
C ILE A 27 16.34 7.29 -7.46
N ALA A 28 17.39 6.99 -8.24
CA ALA A 28 17.95 5.63 -8.32
C ALA A 28 18.49 5.17 -6.95
N THR A 29 19.21 6.04 -6.25
CA THR A 29 19.75 5.75 -4.91
C THR A 29 18.64 5.53 -3.88
N PHE A 30 17.61 6.39 -3.93
CA PHE A 30 16.42 6.27 -3.08
C PHE A 30 15.73 4.92 -3.27
N THR A 31 15.42 4.56 -4.52
CA THR A 31 14.76 3.28 -4.87
C THR A 31 15.61 2.11 -4.41
N GLN A 32 16.91 2.09 -4.73
CA GLN A 32 17.79 0.99 -4.34
C GLN A 32 17.86 0.80 -2.81
N THR A 33 17.87 1.90 -2.05
CA THR A 33 17.98 1.85 -0.60
C THR A 33 16.63 1.46 0.04
N ARG A 34 15.51 1.93 -0.52
CA ARG A 34 14.17 1.49 -0.11
C ARG A 34 13.93 0.02 -0.39
N ASP A 35 14.31 -0.47 -1.57
CA ASP A 35 14.21 -1.88 -1.94
C ASP A 35 14.99 -2.77 -0.96
N LYS A 36 16.20 -2.36 -0.57
CA LYS A 36 16.99 -3.08 0.43
C LYS A 36 16.26 -3.19 1.78
N GLN A 37 15.66 -2.09 2.25
CA GLN A 37 14.89 -2.10 3.51
C GLN A 37 13.69 -3.04 3.42
N ILE A 38 12.88 -2.94 2.35
CA ILE A 38 11.69 -3.77 2.17
C ILE A 38 12.07 -5.26 2.12
N ASN A 39 13.08 -5.62 1.30
CA ASN A 39 13.55 -6.99 1.16
C ASN A 39 14.10 -7.55 2.49
N GLN A 40 14.77 -6.70 3.28
CA GLN A 40 15.26 -7.09 4.60
C GLN A 40 14.12 -7.38 5.57
N LEU A 41 13.09 -6.53 5.61
CA LEU A 41 11.90 -6.76 6.44
C LEU A 41 11.14 -8.01 5.97
N GLU A 42 10.92 -8.17 4.66
CA GLU A 42 10.26 -9.33 4.07
C GLU A 42 10.97 -10.64 4.47
N SER A 43 12.30 -10.67 4.41
CA SER A 43 13.07 -11.83 4.85
C SER A 43 12.84 -12.14 6.33
N ILE A 44 12.84 -11.12 7.20
CA ILE A 44 12.62 -11.31 8.64
C ILE A 44 11.20 -11.84 8.91
N PHE A 45 10.18 -11.22 8.33
CA PHE A 45 8.79 -11.66 8.51
C PHE A 45 8.55 -13.05 7.93
N SER A 46 9.21 -13.42 6.85
CA SER A 46 9.16 -14.78 6.27
C SER A 46 9.79 -15.83 7.20
N ASP A 47 10.91 -15.50 7.83
CA ASP A 47 11.55 -16.39 8.81
C ASP A 47 10.68 -16.55 10.06
N LEU A 48 10.07 -15.47 10.53
CA LEU A 48 9.10 -15.49 11.63
C LEU A 48 7.87 -16.34 11.29
N GLU A 49 7.29 -16.14 10.10
CA GLU A 49 6.14 -16.93 9.65
C GLU A 49 6.51 -18.41 9.61
N THR A 50 7.62 -18.76 8.96
CA THR A 50 8.07 -20.15 8.81
C THR A 50 8.29 -20.82 10.18
N LYS A 51 8.93 -20.11 11.11
CA LYS A 51 9.25 -20.66 12.43
C LYS A 51 8.02 -20.84 13.31
N TRP A 52 7.07 -19.91 13.25
CA TRP A 52 5.92 -19.87 14.15
C TRP A 52 4.59 -20.29 13.50
N PHE A 53 4.62 -20.77 12.25
CA PHE A 53 3.44 -21.25 11.51
C PHE A 53 2.67 -22.35 12.27
N VAL A 54 3.38 -23.24 12.97
CA VAL A 54 2.79 -24.45 13.59
C VAL A 54 2.74 -24.40 15.12
N ASP A 55 3.58 -23.60 15.78
CA ASP A 55 3.84 -23.73 17.23
C ASP A 55 3.57 -22.43 18.02
N LYS A 56 2.34 -21.92 17.94
CA LYS A 56 1.94 -20.69 18.66
C LYS A 56 1.76 -20.89 20.18
N CYS A 57 1.55 -22.13 20.66
CA CYS A 57 0.98 -22.39 21.99
C CYS A 57 1.97 -22.92 23.04
N SER A 58 3.17 -23.35 22.68
CA SER A 58 4.02 -24.14 23.62
C SER A 58 4.94 -23.32 24.53
N TYR A 59 5.19 -22.03 24.25
CA TYR A 59 6.30 -21.26 24.88
C TYR A 59 5.90 -19.99 25.64
N THR A 60 4.60 -19.77 25.91
CA THR A 60 4.06 -18.45 26.33
C THR A 60 4.80 -17.74 27.49
N LYS A 61 5.38 -18.47 28.46
CA LYS A 61 6.14 -17.87 29.57
C LYS A 61 7.58 -17.49 29.22
N GLU A 62 8.18 -18.11 28.21
CA GLU A 62 9.58 -17.91 27.81
C GLU A 62 9.74 -16.79 26.78
N LEU A 63 8.70 -16.51 25.98
CA LEU A 63 8.72 -15.49 24.92
C LEU A 63 9.03 -14.07 25.43
N HIS A 64 8.76 -13.77 26.71
CA HIS A 64 9.10 -12.47 27.30
C HIS A 64 10.61 -12.21 27.38
N ASN A 65 11.44 -13.27 27.37
CA ASN A 65 12.89 -13.16 27.47
C ASN A 65 13.60 -13.38 26.13
N PHE A 66 12.87 -13.72 25.08
CA PHE A 66 13.44 -13.96 23.76
C PHE A 66 14.01 -12.66 23.18
N SER A 67 15.22 -12.79 22.64
CA SER A 67 15.83 -11.83 21.73
C SER A 67 15.25 -11.96 20.32
N LEU A 68 15.58 -11.03 19.42
CA LEU A 68 15.17 -11.15 18.01
C LEU A 68 15.80 -12.38 17.32
N ALA A 69 17.03 -12.73 17.70
CA ALA A 69 17.70 -13.96 17.24
C ALA A 69 16.90 -15.20 17.66
N ASP A 70 16.40 -15.23 18.90
CA ASP A 70 15.55 -16.33 19.37
C ASP A 70 14.23 -16.39 18.60
N PHE A 71 13.60 -15.26 18.28
CA PHE A 71 12.36 -15.24 17.50
C PHE A 71 12.55 -15.68 16.05
N THR A 72 13.62 -15.25 15.40
CA THR A 72 13.88 -15.52 13.97
C THR A 72 14.63 -16.82 13.73
N GLY A 73 15.36 -17.33 14.72
CA GLY A 73 16.31 -18.44 14.55
C GLY A 73 17.59 -18.06 13.79
N LYS A 74 17.84 -16.76 13.57
CA LYS A 74 19.07 -16.25 12.95
C LYS A 74 20.17 -16.03 13.98
N ASN A 75 21.41 -15.94 13.52
CA ASN A 75 22.52 -15.47 14.36
C ASN A 75 22.47 -13.95 14.52
N GLU A 76 23.06 -13.43 15.59
CA GLU A 76 23.14 -11.98 15.83
C GLU A 76 23.86 -11.24 14.69
N GLN A 77 24.85 -11.88 14.03
CA GLN A 77 25.56 -11.29 12.89
C GLN A 77 24.64 -11.05 11.69
N ASP A 78 23.60 -11.88 11.51
CA ASP A 78 22.64 -11.75 10.41
C ASP A 78 21.62 -10.64 10.67
N LEU A 79 21.55 -10.14 11.91
CA LEU A 79 20.66 -9.07 12.35
C LEU A 79 21.37 -7.73 12.54
N ILE A 80 22.68 -7.66 12.30
CA ILE A 80 23.52 -6.46 12.52
C ILE A 80 23.11 -5.28 11.63
N CYS A 81 22.41 -5.56 10.52
CA CYS A 81 21.85 -4.57 9.61
C CYS A 81 20.60 -3.86 10.16
N LEU A 82 20.06 -4.31 11.30
CA LEU A 82 18.96 -3.65 11.99
C LEU A 82 19.50 -2.78 13.12
N ASP A 83 19.03 -1.53 13.19
CA ASP A 83 19.32 -0.68 14.34
C ASP A 83 18.61 -1.16 15.62
N SER A 84 19.02 -0.61 16.77
CA SER A 84 18.47 -1.01 18.07
C SER A 84 16.96 -0.76 18.21
N GLN A 85 16.43 0.28 17.56
CA GLN A 85 15.01 0.60 17.60
C GLN A 85 14.21 -0.39 16.76
N GLN A 86 14.68 -0.71 15.54
CA GLN A 86 14.10 -1.71 14.67
C GLN A 86 14.05 -3.08 15.33
N GLN A 87 15.12 -3.50 16.01
CA GLN A 87 15.12 -4.77 16.75
C GLN A 87 14.10 -4.78 17.89
N THR A 88 14.01 -3.68 18.64
CA THR A 88 13.02 -3.51 19.72
C THR A 88 11.59 -3.58 19.18
N ASP A 89 11.34 -2.92 18.07
CA ASP A 89 10.05 -2.85 17.37
C ASP A 89 9.63 -4.23 16.84
N LEU A 90 10.54 -4.99 16.22
CA LEU A 90 10.29 -6.36 15.77
C LEU A 90 10.01 -7.31 16.95
N ILE A 91 10.77 -7.20 18.04
CA ILE A 91 10.53 -8.00 19.26
C ILE A 91 9.13 -7.69 19.83
N PHE A 92 8.73 -6.42 19.85
CA PHE A 92 7.39 -6.04 20.28
C PHE A 92 6.31 -6.70 19.41
N LEU A 93 6.42 -6.64 18.08
CA LEU A 93 5.47 -7.27 17.17
C LEU A 93 5.42 -8.80 17.36
N CYS A 94 6.57 -9.45 17.51
CA CYS A 94 6.65 -10.89 17.79
C CYS A 94 5.87 -11.25 19.06
N ARG A 95 6.10 -10.51 20.15
CA ARG A 95 5.39 -10.73 21.41
C ARG A 95 3.90 -10.45 21.27
N SER A 96 3.53 -9.36 20.60
CA SER A 96 2.12 -9.01 20.40
C SER A 96 1.37 -10.09 19.63
N LEU A 97 1.99 -10.59 18.55
CA LEU A 97 1.38 -11.61 17.70
C LEU A 97 1.39 -13.00 18.34
N LEU A 98 2.41 -13.36 19.11
CA LEU A 98 2.48 -14.71 19.71
C LEU A 98 1.71 -14.82 21.03
N LEU A 99 1.58 -13.73 21.79
CA LEU A 99 0.89 -13.74 23.08
C LEU A 99 -0.59 -13.34 22.99
N TYR A 100 -0.96 -12.46 22.06
CA TYR A 100 -2.29 -11.80 22.08
C TYR A 100 -3.08 -11.90 20.76
N ASN A 101 -2.71 -12.81 19.86
CA ASN A 101 -3.35 -12.96 18.53
C ASN A 101 -4.45 -14.04 18.47
N GLN A 102 -4.91 -14.55 19.62
CA GLN A 102 -5.84 -15.68 19.66
C GLN A 102 -7.19 -15.41 18.97
N GLU A 103 -7.58 -14.14 18.84
CA GLU A 103 -8.87 -13.75 18.25
C GLU A 103 -8.75 -13.11 16.86
N ARG A 104 -7.54 -12.73 16.42
CA ARG A 104 -7.35 -11.88 15.23
C ARG A 104 -6.81 -12.64 14.02
N GLU A 105 -6.25 -13.83 14.23
CA GLU A 105 -5.67 -14.69 13.19
C GLU A 105 -4.70 -13.97 12.23
N VAL A 106 -4.03 -12.91 12.70
CA VAL A 106 -3.07 -12.16 11.89
C VAL A 106 -1.79 -12.99 11.73
N THR A 107 -1.22 -13.05 10.52
CA THR A 107 0.07 -13.71 10.25
C THR A 107 1.21 -12.70 10.26
N PHE A 108 2.46 -13.16 10.36
CA PHE A 108 3.63 -12.28 10.23
C PHE A 108 3.70 -11.69 8.82
N ILE A 109 3.33 -12.46 7.80
CA ILE A 109 3.21 -11.95 6.43
C ILE A 109 2.11 -10.88 6.32
N ALA A 110 0.95 -11.07 6.96
CA ALA A 110 -0.08 -10.04 6.96
C ALA A 110 0.36 -8.73 7.66
N LEU A 111 1.22 -8.82 8.69
CA LEU A 111 1.84 -7.62 9.30
C LEU A 111 2.82 -6.94 8.33
N HIS A 112 3.60 -7.72 7.59
CA HIS A 112 4.49 -7.19 6.55
C HIS A 112 3.71 -6.45 5.46
N ASP A 113 2.69 -7.12 4.89
CA ASP A 113 1.82 -6.55 3.87
C ASP A 113 1.14 -5.27 4.34
N PHE A 114 0.63 -5.27 5.58
CA PHE A 114 0.04 -4.06 6.17
C PHE A 114 1.08 -2.94 6.29
N GLY A 115 2.29 -3.23 6.78
CA GLY A 115 3.37 -2.27 6.87
C GLY A 115 3.75 -1.65 5.52
N CYS A 116 3.74 -2.45 4.46
CA CYS A 116 3.97 -1.97 3.09
C CYS A 116 2.89 -0.99 2.59
N THR A 117 1.73 -0.94 3.23
CA THR A 117 0.66 0.04 2.92
C THR A 117 0.68 1.28 3.81
N LEU A 118 1.59 1.34 4.79
CA LEU A 118 1.74 2.51 5.65
C LEU A 118 2.62 3.53 4.95
N ASP A 119 1.97 4.48 4.30
CA ASP A 119 2.63 5.66 3.77
C ASP A 119 2.84 6.70 4.90
N ASP A 120 4.05 7.26 4.97
CA ASP A 120 4.38 8.35 5.91
C ASP A 120 4.18 9.74 5.28
N THR A 121 3.95 9.74 3.98
CA THR A 121 3.69 10.94 3.19
C THR A 121 2.27 10.87 2.69
N GLU A 122 1.46 11.87 3.04
CA GLU A 122 0.20 12.10 2.34
C GLU A 122 0.47 12.16 0.84
N LEU A 123 -0.32 11.42 0.06
CA LEU A 123 -0.26 11.51 -1.39
C LEU A 123 -0.41 12.98 -1.80
N PRO A 124 0.37 13.48 -2.79
CA PRO A 124 0.21 14.85 -3.26
C PRO A 124 -1.25 15.14 -3.62
N HIS A 125 -1.90 15.99 -2.83
CA HIS A 125 -3.28 16.36 -3.08
C HIS A 125 -3.33 17.43 -4.17
N HIS A 126 -3.70 17.02 -5.39
CA HIS A 126 -3.85 17.94 -6.53
C HIS A 126 -5.26 17.86 -7.12
N ILE A 127 -5.98 18.98 -7.04
CA ILE A 127 -7.27 19.13 -7.73
C ILE A 127 -6.99 19.68 -9.13
N SER A 128 -7.35 18.90 -10.15
CA SER A 128 -7.16 19.29 -11.55
C SER A 128 -7.93 20.56 -11.90
N THR A 129 -7.26 21.51 -12.52
CA THR A 129 -7.90 22.71 -13.08
C THR A 129 -8.82 22.35 -14.25
N PRO A 130 -9.82 23.19 -14.58
CA PRO A 130 -10.68 22.94 -15.75
C PRO A 130 -9.92 22.75 -17.07
N ALA A 131 -8.76 23.42 -17.22
CA ALA A 131 -7.91 23.26 -18.40
C ALA A 131 -7.23 21.89 -18.44
N GLN A 132 -6.72 21.40 -17.31
CA GLN A 132 -6.12 20.07 -17.18
C GLN A 132 -7.16 18.97 -17.46
N VAL A 133 -8.37 19.11 -16.91
CA VAL A 133 -9.45 18.15 -17.17
C VAL A 133 -9.82 18.09 -18.64
N ARG A 134 -9.97 19.25 -19.30
CA ARG A 134 -10.20 19.29 -20.76
C ARG A 134 -9.06 18.64 -21.55
N ALA A 135 -7.81 18.83 -21.14
CA ALA A 135 -6.67 18.17 -21.77
C ALA A 135 -6.76 16.64 -21.62
N LEU A 136 -7.11 16.13 -20.43
CA LEU A 136 -7.33 14.69 -20.20
C LEU A 136 -8.49 14.14 -21.03
N GLN A 137 -9.62 14.85 -21.11
CA GLN A 137 -10.76 14.48 -21.94
C GLN A 137 -10.39 14.42 -23.43
N ASN A 138 -9.57 15.36 -23.91
CA ASN A 138 -9.06 15.33 -25.29
C ASN A 138 -8.13 14.14 -25.52
N SER A 139 -7.22 13.83 -24.58
CA SER A 139 -6.37 12.65 -24.67
C SER A 139 -7.19 11.35 -24.70
N PHE A 140 -8.22 11.25 -23.85
CA PHE A 140 -9.15 10.13 -23.85
C PHE A 140 -9.86 9.96 -25.20
N LYS A 141 -10.39 11.06 -25.75
CA LYS A 141 -11.00 11.08 -27.09
C LYS A 141 -10.01 10.59 -28.16
N ASN A 142 -8.80 11.13 -28.16
CA ASN A 142 -7.78 10.77 -29.14
C ASN A 142 -7.43 9.28 -29.08
N ILE A 143 -7.32 8.71 -27.87
CA ILE A 143 -7.11 7.26 -27.71
C ILE A 143 -8.25 6.48 -28.35
N LEU A 144 -9.50 6.85 -28.07
CA LEU A 144 -10.67 6.16 -28.61
C LEU A 144 -10.77 6.24 -30.14
N GLU A 145 -10.36 7.35 -30.75
CA GLU A 145 -10.34 7.50 -32.22
C GLU A 145 -9.38 6.51 -32.91
N HIS A 146 -8.35 6.04 -32.20
CA HIS A 146 -7.37 5.09 -32.72
C HIS A 146 -7.68 3.63 -32.36
N LEU A 147 -8.68 3.39 -31.51
CA LEU A 147 -9.10 2.04 -31.14
C LEU A 147 -10.22 1.54 -32.07
N PRO A 148 -10.29 0.23 -32.34
CA PRO A 148 -11.47 -0.36 -32.98
C PRO A 148 -12.74 -0.03 -32.19
N LYS A 149 -13.87 0.11 -32.89
CA LYS A 149 -15.15 0.43 -32.25
C LYS A 149 -15.46 -0.59 -31.13
N PRO A 150 -15.58 -0.16 -29.86
CA PRO A 150 -15.86 -1.05 -28.76
C PRO A 150 -17.30 -1.58 -28.84
N THR A 151 -17.51 -2.83 -28.42
CA THR A 151 -18.86 -3.41 -28.28
C THR A 151 -19.52 -3.00 -26.96
N LEU A 152 -18.72 -2.82 -25.91
CA LEU A 152 -19.16 -2.43 -24.57
C LEU A 152 -18.12 -1.49 -23.95
N VAL A 153 -18.59 -0.46 -23.26
CA VAL A 153 -17.74 0.44 -22.46
C VAL A 153 -18.26 0.41 -21.02
N THR A 154 -17.39 0.03 -20.09
CA THR A 154 -17.66 0.06 -18.65
C THR A 154 -16.89 1.21 -18.02
N ILE A 155 -17.59 2.06 -17.26
CA ILE A 155 -16.99 3.22 -16.60
C ILE A 155 -17.25 3.09 -15.10
N ALA A 156 -16.17 3.07 -14.32
CA ALA A 156 -16.24 3.15 -12.86
C ALA A 156 -16.22 4.62 -12.42
N ARG A 157 -17.07 4.97 -11.46
CA ARG A 157 -17.16 6.31 -10.88
C ARG A 157 -16.61 6.26 -9.46
N SER A 158 -15.60 7.07 -9.21
CA SER A 158 -14.92 7.24 -7.93
C SER A 158 -15.56 8.45 -7.22
N SER A 159 -16.59 8.23 -6.41
CA SER A 159 -17.37 9.30 -5.75
C SER A 159 -17.11 9.46 -4.26
N ASP A 160 -16.81 8.35 -3.59
CA ASP A 160 -16.79 8.25 -2.11
C ASP A 160 -15.44 7.78 -1.55
N ASP A 161 -14.44 7.64 -2.43
CA ASP A 161 -13.07 7.25 -2.07
C ASP A 161 -12.13 8.46 -1.89
N GLY A 162 -12.63 9.68 -2.09
CA GLY A 162 -11.88 10.93 -1.91
C GLY A 162 -10.99 11.34 -3.09
N TYR A 163 -10.99 10.59 -4.20
CA TYR A 163 -10.15 10.91 -5.37
C TYR A 163 -10.79 11.87 -6.37
N CYS A 164 -12.12 11.91 -6.46
CA CYS A 164 -12.85 12.88 -7.30
C CYS A 164 -13.65 13.87 -6.45
N PRO A 165 -13.56 15.19 -6.71
CA PRO A 165 -14.41 16.15 -6.00
C PRO A 165 -15.89 15.92 -6.32
N LYS A 166 -16.72 15.82 -5.26
CA LYS A 166 -18.13 15.43 -5.36
C LYS A 166 -18.97 16.41 -6.17
N GLU A 167 -18.54 17.67 -6.26
CA GLU A 167 -19.26 18.75 -6.93
C GLU A 167 -19.18 18.67 -8.46
N VAL A 168 -18.17 17.97 -8.99
CA VAL A 168 -17.86 17.97 -10.44
C VAL A 168 -17.93 16.59 -11.08
N VAL A 169 -18.01 15.52 -10.29
CA VAL A 169 -18.02 14.14 -10.79
C VAL A 169 -19.17 13.87 -11.78
N ASP A 170 -20.37 14.42 -11.52
CA ASP A 170 -21.52 14.28 -12.41
C ASP A 170 -21.27 14.96 -13.76
N GLN A 171 -20.62 16.13 -13.74
CA GLN A 171 -20.27 16.87 -14.95
C GLN A 171 -19.24 16.10 -15.79
N TYR A 172 -18.22 15.51 -15.15
CA TYR A 172 -17.22 14.70 -15.85
C TYR A 172 -17.85 13.48 -16.51
N GLN A 173 -18.79 12.81 -15.84
CA GLN A 173 -19.52 11.70 -16.43
C GLN A 173 -20.31 12.15 -17.68
N ILE A 174 -21.02 13.28 -17.59
CA ILE A 174 -21.76 13.84 -18.74
C ILE A 174 -20.82 14.13 -19.91
N ASP A 175 -19.66 14.73 -19.64
CA ASP A 175 -18.71 15.10 -20.68
C ASP A 175 -18.10 13.86 -21.37
N ILE A 176 -17.77 12.81 -20.61
CA ILE A 176 -17.28 11.54 -21.16
C ILE A 176 -18.35 10.85 -22.02
N LEU A 177 -19.61 10.84 -21.57
CA LEU A 177 -20.71 10.27 -22.36
C LEU A 177 -20.91 11.01 -23.68
N LYS A 178 -20.81 12.35 -23.68
CA LYS A 178 -20.86 13.15 -24.92
C LYS A 178 -19.72 12.81 -25.87
N ILE A 179 -18.51 12.59 -25.36
CA ILE A 179 -17.37 12.17 -26.19
C ILE A 179 -17.68 10.83 -26.86
N LEU A 180 -18.19 9.86 -26.10
CA LEU A 180 -18.56 8.55 -26.62
C LEU A 180 -19.70 8.63 -27.66
N GLU A 181 -20.72 9.45 -27.40
CA GLU A 181 -21.83 9.68 -28.35
C GLU A 181 -21.34 10.31 -29.66
N ASN A 182 -20.44 11.29 -29.56
CA ASN A 182 -19.87 11.95 -30.73
C ASN A 182 -19.02 10.99 -31.59
N LEU A 183 -18.33 10.03 -30.97
CA LEU A 183 -17.48 9.07 -31.68
C LEU A 183 -18.25 7.87 -32.24
N PHE A 184 -19.22 7.35 -31.49
CA PHE A 184 -19.84 6.05 -31.78
C PHE A 184 -21.33 6.11 -32.12
N GLY A 185 -21.95 7.29 -32.01
CA GLY A 185 -23.37 7.53 -32.24
C GLY A 185 -24.21 7.32 -30.98
N SER A 186 -25.51 7.05 -31.17
CA SER A 186 -26.44 6.82 -30.06
C SER A 186 -25.98 5.67 -29.16
N LEU A 187 -25.96 5.91 -27.85
CA LEU A 187 -25.53 4.94 -26.84
C LEU A 187 -26.72 4.40 -26.05
N GLN A 188 -26.68 3.11 -25.73
CA GLN A 188 -27.53 2.52 -24.70
C GLN A 188 -26.79 2.63 -23.35
N ILE A 189 -27.33 3.41 -22.42
CA ILE A 189 -26.67 3.72 -21.14
C ILE A 189 -27.42 3.00 -20.01
N SER A 190 -26.68 2.18 -19.25
CA SER A 190 -27.13 1.64 -17.96
C SER A 190 -26.31 2.26 -16.84
N LYS A 191 -27.00 2.83 -15.84
CA LYS A 191 -26.37 3.42 -14.65
C LYS A 191 -26.70 2.51 -13.46
N SER A 192 -25.68 2.05 -12.76
CA SER A 192 -25.82 1.10 -11.64
C SER A 192 -25.20 1.65 -10.35
N TYR A 193 -25.10 2.97 -10.25
CA TYR A 193 -24.59 3.69 -9.07
C TYR A 193 -25.79 4.26 -8.30
N GLU A 194 -25.74 4.16 -6.98
CA GLU A 194 -26.73 4.71 -6.03
C GLU A 194 -26.65 6.24 -5.95
#